data_AF-A0A1E4L5H7-F1
#
_entry.id   AF-A0A1E4L5H7-F1
#
_cell.length_a   1.000
_cell.length_b   1.000
_cell.length_c   1.000
_cell.angle_alpha   90.00
_cell.angle_beta   90.00
_cell.angle_gamma   90.00
#
_symmetry.space_group_name_H-M   'P 1'
#
loop_
_entity.id
_entity.type
_entity.pdbx_description
1 polymer ?
#
loop_
_entity_poly.entity_id
_entity_poly.type
_entity_poly.pdbx_seq_one_letter_code
_entity_poly.pdbx_strand_id
1 'polypeptide(L)'
;MTVEGRVEHCAQTALWETFKQGSPANNQISLYFKSLSARAPIRVDIGSAEIMESYRRGEKLFYAKVGQFNFSCASCHTSTGLLGQRFRGQVPTSPFGDAAHFPTYRLALGDIESLQQRFMRCNLQARTKALPPGDPAYTDLEVFYTVLSNDYPVSVPSAR
;
A
#
# COMPACT_ATOMS: atom_id res chain seq x y z
N MET A 1 -5.54 11.93 -2.41
CA MET A 1 -4.09 12.02 -2.71
C MET A 1 -3.31 11.26 -1.64
N THR A 2 -2.32 10.44 -2.02
CA THR A 2 -1.46 9.68 -1.08
C THR A 2 -0.31 10.54 -0.54
N VAL A 3 0.41 10.07 0.49
CA VAL A 3 1.58 10.77 1.02
C VAL A 3 2.67 10.86 -0.05
N GLU A 4 2.96 9.74 -0.69
CA GLU A 4 3.95 9.60 -1.75
C GLU A 4 3.62 10.52 -2.95
N GLY A 5 2.34 10.65 -3.31
CA GLY A 5 1.87 11.57 -4.33
C GLY A 5 1.98 13.05 -3.92
N ARG A 6 1.77 13.38 -2.65
CA ARG A 6 1.99 14.73 -2.13
C ARG A 6 3.49 15.10 -2.15
N VAL A 7 4.37 14.16 -1.79
CA VAL A 7 5.82 14.35 -1.86
C VAL A 7 6.26 14.64 -3.29
N GLU A 8 5.81 13.84 -4.25
CA GLU A 8 6.13 14.04 -5.66
C GLU A 8 5.65 15.40 -6.16
N HIS A 9 4.41 15.79 -5.82
CA HIS A 9 3.86 17.09 -6.18
C HIS A 9 4.69 18.25 -5.63
N CYS A 10 5.00 18.24 -4.32
CA CYS A 10 5.79 19.31 -3.70
C CYS A 10 7.22 19.38 -4.26
N ALA A 11 7.85 18.24 -4.55
CA ALA A 11 9.17 18.22 -5.19
C ALA A 11 9.16 18.92 -6.55
N GLN A 12 8.13 18.65 -7.37
CA GLN A 12 7.99 19.26 -8.69
C GLN A 12 7.71 20.76 -8.59
N THR A 13 6.83 21.19 -7.68
CA THR A 13 6.38 22.58 -7.63
C THR A 13 7.29 23.51 -6.83
N ALA A 14 7.99 23.00 -5.81
CA ALA A 14 8.80 23.82 -4.90
C ALA A 14 10.31 23.67 -5.11
N LEU A 15 10.77 22.47 -5.50
CA LEU A 15 12.20 22.17 -5.66
C LEU A 15 12.62 22.04 -7.12
N TRP A 16 11.66 21.95 -8.05
CA TRP A 16 11.91 21.66 -9.47
C TRP A 16 12.64 20.31 -9.67
N GLU A 17 12.42 19.37 -8.74
CA GLU A 17 12.97 18.01 -8.77
C GLU A 17 11.86 16.98 -9.01
N THR A 18 12.23 15.76 -9.41
CA THR A 18 11.26 14.67 -9.62
C THR A 18 11.52 13.52 -8.66
N PHE A 19 10.79 13.50 -7.55
CA PHE A 19 10.76 12.37 -6.63
C PHE A 19 9.60 11.44 -6.96
N LYS A 20 9.77 10.67 -8.04
CA LYS A 20 8.75 9.73 -8.51
C LYS A 20 8.28 8.80 -7.39
N GLN A 21 6.99 8.54 -7.31
CA GLN A 21 6.46 7.55 -6.36
C GLN A 21 7.17 6.19 -6.52
N GLY A 22 7.62 5.62 -5.41
CA GLY A 22 8.44 4.40 -5.38
C GLY A 22 9.93 4.60 -5.68
N SER A 23 10.41 5.82 -5.89
CA SER A 23 11.85 6.12 -5.88
C SER A 23 12.42 6.11 -4.45
N PRO A 24 13.73 5.85 -4.26
CA PRO A 24 14.34 5.87 -2.93
C PRO A 24 14.11 7.19 -2.18
N ALA A 25 14.26 8.33 -2.84
CA ALA A 25 14.02 9.64 -2.24
C ALA A 25 12.57 9.82 -1.77
N ASN A 26 11.59 9.45 -2.60
CA ASN A 26 10.17 9.53 -2.24
C ASN A 26 9.84 8.58 -1.07
N ASN A 27 10.36 7.35 -1.09
CA ASN A 27 10.15 6.37 -0.02
C ASN A 27 10.76 6.82 1.31
N GLN A 28 11.96 7.40 1.29
CA GLN A 28 12.64 7.91 2.49
C GLN A 28 11.87 9.09 3.12
N ILE A 29 11.45 10.05 2.30
CA ILE A 29 10.65 11.19 2.77
C ILE A 29 9.30 10.71 3.31
N SER A 30 8.63 9.78 2.61
CA SER A 30 7.34 9.24 3.03
C SER A 30 7.46 8.44 4.33
N LEU A 31 8.54 7.67 4.51
CA LEU A 31 8.85 6.99 5.76
C LEU A 31 9.08 7.98 6.90
N TYR A 32 9.89 9.02 6.68
CA TYR A 32 10.12 10.06 7.67
C TYR A 32 8.81 10.77 8.05
N PHE A 33 8.03 11.21 7.07
CA PHE A 33 6.74 11.87 7.30
C PHE A 33 5.79 11.01 8.13
N LYS A 34 5.61 9.73 7.77
CA LYS A 34 4.73 8.82 8.53
C LYS A 34 5.29 8.49 9.91
N SER A 35 6.62 8.48 10.10
CA SER A 35 7.25 8.27 11.42
C SER A 35 6.92 9.36 12.44
N LEU A 36 6.64 10.59 11.98
CA LEU A 36 6.21 11.69 12.85
C LEU A 36 4.82 11.47 13.46
N SER A 37 4.04 10.54 12.89
CA SER A 37 2.72 10.13 13.40
C SER A 37 2.77 8.78 14.12
N ALA A 38 3.96 8.27 14.48
CA ALA A 38 4.08 6.98 15.16
C ALA A 38 3.18 6.90 16.40
N ARG A 39 2.50 5.77 16.56
CA ARG A 39 1.50 5.47 17.60
C ARG A 39 0.18 6.26 17.51
N ALA A 40 0.08 7.28 16.66
CA ALA A 40 -1.20 7.92 16.41
C ALA A 40 -2.13 6.95 15.64
N PRO A 41 -3.43 6.88 15.97
CA PRO A 41 -4.36 6.07 15.23
C PRO A 41 -4.57 6.63 13.83
N ILE A 42 -4.66 5.76 12.82
CA ILE A 42 -5.06 6.13 11.47
C ILE A 42 -6.53 6.56 11.50
N ARG A 43 -6.82 7.71 10.87
CA ARG A 43 -8.17 8.26 10.77
C ARG A 43 -8.42 8.83 9.38
N VAL A 44 -8.86 7.97 8.47
CA VAL A 44 -9.40 8.38 7.18
C VAL A 44 -10.88 8.69 7.33
N ASP A 45 -11.30 9.85 6.83
CA ASP A 45 -12.70 10.29 6.86
C ASP A 45 -13.55 9.51 5.86
N ILE A 46 -14.35 8.57 6.39
CA ILE A 46 -15.31 7.76 5.63
C ILE A 46 -16.62 8.50 5.30
N GLY A 47 -16.83 9.70 5.84
CA GLY A 47 -17.95 10.57 5.48
C GLY A 47 -17.75 11.27 4.12
N SER A 48 -16.50 11.36 3.66
CA SER A 48 -16.18 11.94 2.35
C SER A 48 -16.63 11.04 1.20
N ALA A 49 -17.50 11.58 0.34
CA ALA A 49 -18.00 10.87 -0.84
C ALA A 49 -16.86 10.46 -1.80
N GLU A 50 -15.85 11.31 -1.96
CA GLU A 50 -14.68 11.05 -2.81
C GLU A 50 -13.86 9.87 -2.28
N ILE A 51 -13.59 9.85 -0.96
CA ILE A 51 -12.86 8.75 -0.32
C ILE A 51 -13.66 7.45 -0.44
N MET A 52 -14.96 7.49 -0.22
CA MET A 52 -15.81 6.30 -0.32
C MET A 52 -15.94 5.76 -1.75
N GLU A 53 -15.87 6.62 -2.76
CA GLU A 53 -15.82 6.18 -4.14
C GLU A 53 -14.49 5.48 -4.45
N SER A 54 -13.37 6.08 -4.02
CA SER A 54 -12.03 5.48 -4.14
C SER A 54 -11.92 4.15 -3.40
N TYR A 55 -12.46 4.08 -2.17
CA TYR A 55 -12.57 2.87 -1.38
C TYR A 55 -13.30 1.75 -2.14
N ARG A 56 -14.47 2.03 -2.73
CA ARG A 56 -15.24 1.02 -3.49
C ARG A 56 -14.51 0.54 -4.73
N ARG A 57 -13.80 1.43 -5.43
CA ARG A 57 -12.94 1.04 -6.57
C ARG A 57 -11.79 0.15 -6.10
N GLY A 58 -11.14 0.50 -4.99
CA GLY A 58 -10.09 -0.30 -4.37
C GLY A 58 -10.58 -1.68 -3.90
N GLU A 59 -11.76 -1.75 -3.29
CA GLU A 59 -12.40 -3.01 -2.90
C GLU A 59 -12.65 -3.89 -4.13
N LYS A 60 -13.22 -3.33 -5.20
CA LYS A 60 -13.42 -4.08 -6.45
C LYS A 60 -12.11 -4.64 -7.00
N LEU A 61 -11.02 -3.87 -6.94
CA LEU A 61 -9.69 -4.33 -7.36
C LEU A 61 -9.14 -5.45 -6.45
N PHE A 62 -9.33 -5.34 -5.13
CA PHE A 62 -8.90 -6.35 -4.16
C PHE A 62 -9.51 -7.74 -4.43
N TYR A 63 -10.77 -7.78 -4.90
CA TYR A 63 -11.48 -9.02 -5.24
C TYR A 63 -11.37 -9.44 -6.71
N ALA A 64 -10.86 -8.57 -7.60
CA ALA A 64 -10.77 -8.86 -9.03
C ALA A 64 -9.71 -9.95 -9.33
N LYS A 65 -10.14 -11.02 -10.00
CA LYS A 65 -9.23 -12.08 -10.46
C LYS A 65 -8.64 -11.72 -11.80
N VAL A 66 -7.31 -11.76 -11.89
CA VAL A 66 -6.55 -11.31 -13.06
C VAL A 66 -5.29 -12.17 -13.27
N GLY A 67 -4.68 -12.00 -14.44
CA GLY A 67 -3.41 -12.64 -14.80
C GLY A 67 -3.51 -14.14 -15.09
N GLN A 68 -2.35 -14.75 -15.30
CA GLN A 68 -2.26 -16.16 -15.73
C GLN A 68 -2.82 -17.13 -14.69
N PHE A 69 -2.66 -16.83 -13.39
CA PHE A 69 -3.12 -17.71 -12.32
C PHE A 69 -4.56 -17.46 -11.89
N ASN A 70 -5.25 -16.47 -12.48
CA ASN A 70 -6.62 -16.10 -12.11
C ASN A 70 -6.78 -15.84 -10.60
N PHE A 71 -5.77 -15.15 -10.01
CA PHE A 71 -5.75 -14.79 -8.60
C PHE A 71 -6.21 -13.34 -8.40
N SER A 72 -6.69 -13.08 -7.19
CA SER A 72 -6.95 -11.74 -6.65
C SER A 72 -6.19 -11.56 -5.33
N CYS A 73 -6.11 -10.34 -4.78
CA CYS A 73 -5.57 -10.12 -3.43
C CYS A 73 -6.32 -10.97 -2.41
N ALA A 74 -7.65 -11.07 -2.57
CA ALA A 74 -8.51 -11.88 -1.73
C ALA A 74 -8.22 -13.38 -1.77
N SER A 75 -7.59 -13.89 -2.83
CA SER A 75 -7.21 -15.32 -2.93
C SER A 75 -6.21 -15.73 -1.84
N CYS A 76 -5.42 -14.78 -1.32
CA CYS A 76 -4.43 -15.04 -0.26
C CYS A 76 -4.73 -14.30 1.05
N HIS A 77 -5.25 -13.06 0.97
CA HIS A 77 -5.35 -12.16 2.12
C HIS A 77 -6.74 -12.14 2.80
N THR A 78 -7.57 -13.17 2.58
CA THR A 78 -8.88 -13.34 3.25
C THR A 78 -8.97 -14.68 3.95
N SER A 79 -9.89 -14.80 4.91
CA SER A 79 -10.16 -16.03 5.66
C SER A 79 -10.60 -17.20 4.76
N THR A 80 -11.28 -16.92 3.65
CA THR A 80 -11.66 -17.91 2.64
C THR A 80 -10.50 -18.31 1.71
N GLY A 81 -9.37 -17.59 1.78
CA GLY A 81 -8.16 -17.84 1.01
C GLY A 81 -7.08 -18.55 1.84
N LEU A 82 -5.86 -18.01 1.82
CA LEU A 82 -4.69 -18.58 2.51
C LEU A 82 -4.29 -17.80 3.78
N LEU A 83 -5.16 -16.95 4.31
CA LEU A 83 -4.86 -16.14 5.49
C LEU A 83 -4.46 -17.02 6.68
N GLY A 84 -3.32 -16.72 7.29
CA GLY A 84 -2.77 -17.52 8.40
C GLY A 84 -2.20 -18.89 8.00
N GLN A 85 -2.34 -19.32 6.75
CA GLN A 85 -1.71 -20.53 6.24
C GLN A 85 -0.24 -20.27 5.85
N ARG A 86 0.57 -21.33 5.83
CA ARG A 86 1.97 -21.25 5.39
C ARG A 86 2.06 -21.40 3.88
N PHE A 87 2.40 -20.32 3.19
CA PHE A 87 2.78 -20.35 1.78
C PHE A 87 4.31 -20.39 1.68
N ARG A 88 4.86 -21.61 1.74
CA ARG A 88 6.30 -21.86 1.90
C ARG A 88 6.83 -21.13 3.16
N GLY A 89 7.81 -20.25 2.99
CA GLY A 89 8.42 -19.49 4.09
C GLY A 89 7.66 -18.22 4.50
N GLN A 90 6.45 -17.99 3.97
CA GLN A 90 5.67 -16.79 4.26
C GLN A 90 4.28 -17.14 4.79
N VAL A 91 3.75 -16.27 5.65
CA VAL A 91 2.37 -16.33 6.13
C VAL A 91 1.66 -15.07 5.65
N PRO A 92 0.64 -15.17 4.77
CA PRO A 92 -0.13 -14.01 4.34
C PRO A 92 -0.82 -13.32 5.52
N THR A 93 -0.76 -11.99 5.55
CA THR A 93 -1.46 -11.12 6.50
C THR A 93 -2.86 -10.76 5.99
N SER A 94 -3.69 -10.14 6.84
CA SER A 94 -4.98 -9.57 6.43
C SER A 94 -4.82 -8.12 5.99
N PRO A 95 -5.69 -7.56 5.13
CA PRO A 95 -5.63 -6.15 4.78
C PRO A 95 -5.88 -5.19 5.95
N PHE A 96 -6.45 -5.66 7.06
CA PHE A 96 -6.66 -4.90 8.28
C PHE A 96 -5.32 -4.60 8.98
N GLY A 97 -5.02 -3.31 9.17
CA GLY A 97 -3.80 -2.85 9.85
C GLY A 97 -2.52 -2.90 9.01
N ASP A 98 -2.54 -3.52 7.83
CA ASP A 98 -1.36 -3.64 6.96
C ASP A 98 -0.83 -2.25 6.55
N ALA A 99 -1.71 -1.30 6.21
CA ALA A 99 -1.28 0.04 5.82
C ALA A 99 -0.51 0.79 6.92
N ALA A 100 -0.75 0.44 8.19
CA ALA A 100 -0.17 1.15 9.33
C ALA A 100 1.34 1.03 9.46
N HIS A 101 1.95 0.03 8.81
CA HIS A 101 3.38 -0.20 8.90
C HIS A 101 4.14 0.15 7.60
N PHE A 102 3.46 0.68 6.57
CA PHE A 102 4.09 1.09 5.31
C PHE A 102 4.35 2.62 5.25
N PRO A 103 5.48 3.06 4.68
CA PRO A 103 6.58 2.26 4.10
C PRO A 103 7.35 1.45 5.15
N THR A 104 7.87 0.29 4.74
CA THR A 104 8.62 -0.63 5.61
C THR A 104 10.01 -0.89 5.04
N TYR A 105 11.02 -1.00 5.90
CA TYR A 105 12.28 -1.61 5.50
C TYR A 105 12.06 -3.10 5.23
N ARG A 106 12.48 -3.59 4.07
CA ARG A 106 12.28 -4.99 3.68
C ARG A 106 13.62 -5.70 3.58
N LEU A 107 13.86 -6.65 4.49
CA LEU A 107 15.16 -7.34 4.61
C LEU A 107 15.59 -8.00 3.30
N ALA A 108 14.65 -8.63 2.59
CA ALA A 108 14.92 -9.29 1.31
C ALA A 108 15.27 -8.32 0.17
N LEU A 109 14.99 -7.03 0.30
CA LEU A 109 15.39 -6.00 -0.67
C LEU A 109 16.63 -5.22 -0.22
N GLY A 110 16.86 -5.14 1.10
CA GLY A 110 17.85 -4.23 1.67
C GLY A 110 17.45 -2.75 1.57
N ASP A 111 16.18 -2.45 1.30
CA ASP A 111 15.67 -1.09 1.04
C ASP A 111 14.23 -0.90 1.56
N ILE A 112 13.74 0.34 1.54
CA ILE A 112 12.39 0.74 1.92
C ILE A 112 11.41 0.44 0.78
N GLU A 113 10.36 -0.32 1.08
CA GLU A 113 9.26 -0.64 0.18
C GLU A 113 8.00 0.13 0.58
N SER A 114 7.42 0.88 -0.35
CA SER A 114 6.10 1.51 -0.17
C SER A 114 4.96 0.52 -0.38
N LEU A 115 3.75 0.86 0.08
CA LEU A 115 2.57 0.00 -0.08
C LEU A 115 2.25 -0.26 -1.56
N GLN A 116 2.39 0.74 -2.42
CA GLN A 116 2.13 0.56 -3.86
C GLN A 116 3.22 -0.28 -4.55
N GLN A 117 4.47 -0.22 -4.11
CA GLN A 117 5.50 -1.16 -4.57
C GLN A 117 5.20 -2.60 -4.11
N ARG A 118 4.59 -2.76 -2.93
CA ARG A 118 4.11 -4.07 -2.47
C ARG A 118 3.00 -4.61 -3.37
N PHE A 119 2.04 -3.77 -3.78
CA PHE A 119 1.01 -4.16 -4.77
C PHE A 119 1.63 -4.56 -6.11
N MET A 120 2.59 -3.79 -6.60
CA MET A 120 3.34 -4.09 -7.82
C MET A 120 3.97 -5.49 -7.75
N ARG A 121 4.68 -5.80 -6.66
CA ARG A 121 5.29 -7.13 -6.48
C ARG A 121 4.27 -8.25 -6.33
N CYS A 122 3.14 -8.01 -5.67
CA CYS A 122 2.06 -8.98 -5.56
C CYS A 122 1.54 -9.35 -6.96
N ASN A 123 1.26 -8.35 -7.81
CA ASN A 123 0.82 -8.57 -9.19
C ASN A 123 1.86 -9.36 -10.00
N LEU A 124 3.15 -9.01 -9.90
CA LEU A 124 4.21 -9.76 -10.58
C LEU A 124 4.27 -11.23 -10.12
N GLN A 125 4.14 -11.50 -8.82
CA GLN A 125 4.14 -12.86 -8.27
C GLN A 125 2.90 -13.67 -8.68
N ALA A 126 1.76 -13.00 -8.82
CA ALA A 126 0.51 -13.58 -9.34
C ALA A 126 0.49 -13.75 -10.87
N ARG A 127 1.59 -13.43 -11.57
CA ARG A 127 1.69 -13.40 -13.03
C ARG A 127 0.62 -12.51 -13.69
N THR A 128 0.43 -11.35 -13.08
CA THR A 128 -0.40 -10.25 -13.57
C THR A 128 0.51 -9.10 -13.98
N LYS A 129 0.14 -8.37 -15.04
CA LYS A 129 0.84 -7.14 -15.44
C LYS A 129 0.73 -6.12 -14.30
N ALA A 130 1.86 -5.75 -13.72
CA ALA A 130 1.88 -4.77 -12.66
C ALA A 130 1.79 -3.34 -13.20
N LEU A 131 1.18 -2.46 -12.40
CA LEU A 131 1.11 -1.02 -12.63
C LEU A 131 2.27 -0.33 -11.90
N PRO A 132 2.71 0.86 -12.34
CA PRO A 132 3.70 1.63 -11.60
C PRO A 132 3.09 2.24 -10.32
N PRO A 133 3.89 2.48 -9.26
CA PRO A 133 3.47 3.35 -8.17
C PRO A 133 3.06 4.73 -8.71
N GLY A 134 2.01 5.31 -8.13
CA GLY A 134 1.32 6.51 -8.58
C GLY A 134 0.15 6.25 -9.53
N ASP A 135 -0.04 5.02 -10.01
CA ASP A 135 -1.21 4.68 -10.83
C ASP A 135 -2.53 4.86 -10.03
N PRO A 136 -3.58 5.43 -10.64
CA PRO A 136 -4.87 5.62 -9.97
C PRO A 136 -5.45 4.34 -9.36
N ALA A 137 -5.26 3.18 -10.00
CA ALA A 137 -5.75 1.91 -9.47
C ALA A 137 -5.04 1.49 -8.17
N TYR A 138 -3.74 1.79 -8.05
CA TYR A 138 -3.00 1.55 -6.81
C TYR A 138 -3.31 2.59 -5.74
N THR A 139 -3.64 3.82 -6.13
CA THR A 139 -4.16 4.82 -5.20
C THR A 139 -5.49 4.38 -4.60
N ASP A 140 -6.42 3.90 -5.41
CA ASP A 140 -7.70 3.37 -4.92
C ASP A 140 -7.51 2.16 -4.00
N LEU A 141 -6.60 1.24 -4.36
CA LEU A 141 -6.27 0.09 -3.52
C LEU A 141 -5.60 0.50 -2.20
N GLU A 142 -4.74 1.52 -2.21
CA GLU A 142 -4.15 2.09 -1.00
C GLU A 142 -5.20 2.73 -0.10
N VAL A 143 -6.16 3.48 -0.65
CA VAL A 143 -7.29 4.02 0.12
C VAL A 143 -8.08 2.89 0.76
N PHE A 144 -8.37 1.82 0.02
CA PHE A 144 -9.04 0.63 0.57
C PHE A 144 -8.29 0.04 1.78
N TYR A 145 -6.99 -0.23 1.64
CA TYR A 145 -6.16 -0.75 2.75
C TYR A 145 -6.05 0.24 3.93
N THR A 146 -5.98 1.54 3.66
CA THR A 146 -5.83 2.56 4.70
C THR A 146 -7.12 2.72 5.50
N VAL A 147 -8.28 2.70 4.84
CA VAL A 147 -9.59 2.73 5.53
C VAL A 147 -9.78 1.48 6.39
N LEU A 148 -9.40 0.29 5.89
CA LEU A 148 -9.41 -0.95 6.70
C LEU A 148 -8.41 -0.93 7.86
N SER A 149 -7.47 0.02 7.85
CA SER A 149 -6.50 0.24 8.91
C SER A 149 -6.88 1.40 9.83
N ASN A 150 -8.09 1.96 9.73
CA ASN A 150 -8.57 2.96 10.69
C ASN A 150 -8.48 2.42 12.12
N ASP A 151 -8.16 3.32 13.05
CA ASP A 151 -7.91 3.07 14.48
C ASP A 151 -6.68 2.23 14.82
N TYR A 152 -6.03 1.58 13.84
CA TYR A 152 -4.72 0.98 14.07
C TYR A 152 -3.67 2.08 14.28
N PRO A 153 -2.75 1.92 15.26
CA PRO A 153 -1.68 2.86 15.46
C PRO A 153 -0.67 2.78 14.31
N VAL A 154 -0.26 3.94 13.77
CA VAL A 154 0.85 4.01 12.83
C VAL A 154 2.09 3.39 13.48
N SER A 155 2.70 2.44 12.78
CA SER A 155 3.86 1.67 13.22
C SER A 155 5.07 1.85 12.31
N VAL A 156 5.12 2.98 11.59
CA VAL A 156 6.28 3.42 10.82
C VAL A 156 7.28 4.13 11.76
N PRO A 157 8.60 3.85 11.69
CA PRO A 157 9.25 2.89 10.80
C PRO A 157 9.01 1.44 11.25
N SER A 158 8.88 0.54 10.27
CA SER A 158 8.77 -0.90 10.51
C SER A 158 9.80 -1.68 9.68
N ALA A 159 10.05 -2.94 10.09
CA ALA A 159 10.87 -3.90 9.37
C ALA A 159 10.10 -5.20 9.13
N ARG A 160 10.26 -5.79 7.94
CA ARG A 160 9.59 -7.01 7.47
C ARG A 160 10.51 -7.89 6.62
#